data_AF-A0A8T5KNT0-F1
#
_entry.id   AF-A0A8T5KNT0-F1
#
_cell.length_a   1.000
_cell.length_b   1.000
_cell.length_c   1.000
_cell.angle_alpha   90.00
_cell.angle_beta   90.00
_cell.angle_gamma   90.00
#
_symmetry.space_group_name_H-M   'P 1'
#
loop_
_entity.id
_entity.type
_entity.pdbx_description
1 polymer ?
#
loop_
_entity_poly.entity_id
_entity_poly.type
_entity_poly.pdbx_seq_one_letter_code
_entity_poly.pdbx_strand_id
1 'polypeptide(L)'
;MSSSIVEVNPNLRLLGTAHVSTKSVEAVKQQIEEFQPDVVAVELCKSRYDSLVSGRRLDKEGLLKVIKEGKAPLVLLQSLLAAEQRKLGLDEGQQPGAELLAAVNIAEDQGLEVELIDRDIQTTLRRAWKKMKFTEKFKILYSMLGEEADEEEINLDEILEDRDILTDLMNELKQFSPGAGSVLIDERDSFLAQKILQINPEKKILVVVGAGHLNGVESYLKNSKPTESLAELEHIPKKSLAAKSIPWLIPLLVFGLFGFFVYNGSSVDLVELFTVWTLANALFAAIGCIIARGHILAVMTAALASPITSLNPTLAAGWFAGYVQLKVAEPTAEELQQFLKLESLGSFWSNKAGKVLLVTALTNLGSMLGAWVAAAGLIGGL
;
A
#
# COMPACT_ATOMS: atom_id res chain seq x y z
N MET A 1 26.29 16.89 14.69
CA MET A 1 25.30 16.53 15.74
C MET A 1 23.97 16.35 15.02
N SER A 2 23.61 15.14 14.60
CA SER A 2 22.63 14.91 13.51
C SER A 2 21.32 14.24 13.94
N SER A 3 20.85 14.49 15.17
CA SER A 3 19.55 14.00 15.62
C SER A 3 18.81 15.07 16.40
N SER A 4 17.57 15.33 16.00
CA SER A 4 16.72 16.33 16.64
C SER A 4 16.14 15.75 17.94
N ILE A 5 16.57 16.26 19.09
CA ILE A 5 16.09 15.84 20.41
C ILE A 5 15.05 16.85 20.93
N VAL A 6 13.99 16.36 21.56
CA VAL A 6 13.01 17.17 22.28
C VAL A 6 12.79 16.60 23.67
N GLU A 7 13.00 17.41 24.69
CA GLU A 7 12.55 17.09 26.05
C GLU A 7 11.14 17.62 26.25
N VAL A 8 10.18 16.71 26.46
CA VAL A 8 8.79 17.08 26.74
C VAL A 8 8.62 17.36 28.23
N ASN A 9 9.19 16.48 29.07
CA ASN A 9 9.24 16.60 30.53
C ASN A 9 10.41 15.74 31.07
N PRO A 10 10.70 15.75 32.39
CA PRO A 10 11.86 15.02 32.95
C PRO A 10 11.87 13.49 32.69
N ASN A 11 10.70 12.89 32.46
CA ASN A 11 10.53 11.46 32.22
C ASN A 11 10.25 11.13 30.75
N LEU A 12 10.20 12.12 29.84
CA LEU A 12 9.81 11.90 28.45
C LEU A 12 10.68 12.70 27.48
N ARG A 13 11.47 11.96 26.69
CA ARG A 13 12.35 12.51 25.65
C ARG A 13 11.99 11.90 24.30
N LEU A 14 11.86 12.74 23.27
CA LEU A 14 11.67 12.32 21.88
C LEU A 14 12.99 12.48 21.12
N LEU A 15 13.32 11.48 20.31
CA LEU A 15 14.46 11.44 19.41
C LEU A 15 13.94 11.29 17.98
N GLY A 16 14.17 12.31 17.16
CA GLY A 16 13.91 12.29 15.72
C GLY A 16 15.05 11.59 14.98
N THR A 17 14.73 10.49 14.29
CA THR A 17 15.64 9.76 13.41
C THR A 17 15.28 9.99 11.96
N ALA A 18 16.29 10.08 11.10
CA ALA A 18 16.10 10.31 9.68
C ALA A 18 16.91 9.29 8.87
N HIS A 19 16.20 8.55 8.01
CA HIS A 19 16.73 7.54 7.11
C HIS A 19 17.66 6.51 7.77
N VAL A 20 18.17 5.60 6.96
CA VAL A 20 18.95 4.46 7.43
C VAL A 20 20.42 4.83 7.64
N SER A 21 20.66 5.95 8.32
CA SER A 21 22.00 6.45 8.59
C SER A 21 22.59 5.78 9.84
N THR A 22 23.85 5.38 9.75
CA THR A 22 24.66 4.96 10.92
C THR A 22 24.62 6.00 12.03
N LYS A 23 24.53 7.29 11.65
CA LYS A 23 24.37 8.42 12.56
C LYS A 23 23.11 8.31 13.44
N SER A 24 21.97 7.86 12.90
CA SER A 24 20.73 7.68 13.68
C SER A 24 20.88 6.58 14.73
N VAL A 25 21.57 5.49 14.38
CA VAL A 25 21.83 4.37 15.31
C VAL A 25 22.77 4.81 16.44
N GLU A 26 23.81 5.57 16.12
CA GLU A 26 24.72 6.15 17.12
C GLU A 26 24.00 7.12 18.06
N ALA A 27 23.12 7.98 17.51
CA ALA A 27 22.31 8.89 18.31
C ALA A 27 21.41 8.15 19.30
N VAL A 28 20.78 7.04 18.88
CA VAL A 28 19.98 6.19 19.77
C VAL A 28 20.83 5.63 20.91
N LYS A 29 22.01 5.07 20.60
CA LYS A 29 22.93 4.54 21.63
C LYS A 29 23.31 5.61 22.64
N GLN A 30 23.74 6.77 22.14
CA GLN A 30 24.14 7.90 22.98
C GLN A 30 23.00 8.35 23.89
N GLN A 31 21.77 8.43 23.37
CA GLN A 31 20.63 8.88 24.15
C GLN A 31 20.17 7.85 25.18
N ILE A 32 20.28 6.56 24.89
CA ILE A 32 20.03 5.52 25.90
C ILE A 32 21.05 5.62 27.03
N GLU A 33 22.34 5.79 26.71
CA GLU A 33 23.41 5.93 27.70
C GLU A 33 23.26 7.21 28.56
N GLU A 34 22.89 8.34 27.95
CA GLU A 34 22.76 9.62 28.63
C GLU A 34 21.47 9.75 29.45
N PHE A 35 20.33 9.37 28.87
CA PHE A 35 19.02 9.55 29.50
C PHE A 35 18.69 8.47 30.52
N GLN A 36 19.27 7.26 30.34
CA GLN A 36 18.99 6.06 31.13
C GLN A 36 17.47 5.80 31.24
N PRO A 37 16.79 5.54 30.11
CA PRO A 37 15.35 5.26 30.11
C PRO A 37 15.03 3.89 30.70
N ASP A 38 13.84 3.74 31.25
CA ASP A 38 13.26 2.43 31.61
C ASP A 38 12.56 1.79 30.40
N VAL A 39 12.03 2.61 29.49
CA VAL A 39 11.28 2.20 28.30
C VAL A 39 11.81 2.89 27.05
N VAL A 40 12.01 2.13 25.98
CA VAL A 40 12.27 2.65 24.63
C VAL A 40 11.05 2.40 23.76
N ALA A 41 10.33 3.48 23.43
CA ALA A 41 9.14 3.43 22.59
C ALA A 41 9.51 3.77 21.14
N VAL A 42 9.15 2.91 20.18
CA VAL A 42 9.62 3.02 18.80
C VAL A 42 8.45 3.15 17.82
N GLU A 43 8.56 4.03 16.81
CA GLU A 43 7.58 4.26 15.72
C GLU A 43 7.48 3.08 14.74
N LEU A 44 7.24 1.88 15.27
CA LEU A 44 7.19 0.64 14.52
C LEU A 44 5.95 -0.15 14.96
N CYS A 45 5.18 -0.64 13.99
CA CYS A 45 4.05 -1.51 14.27
C CYS A 45 4.46 -2.98 14.26
N LYS A 46 3.70 -3.84 14.94
CA LYS A 46 4.01 -5.27 15.06
C LYS A 46 4.25 -5.96 13.72
N SER A 47 3.42 -5.69 12.72
CA SER A 47 3.60 -6.26 11.37
C SER A 47 4.92 -5.84 10.71
N ARG A 48 5.38 -4.60 10.92
CA ARG A 48 6.67 -4.13 10.38
C ARG A 48 7.83 -4.72 11.17
N TYR A 49 7.75 -4.74 12.50
CA TYR A 49 8.74 -5.41 13.36
C TYR A 49 8.94 -6.87 12.94
N ASP A 50 7.86 -7.64 12.86
CA ASP A 50 7.93 -9.06 12.48
C ASP A 50 8.53 -9.22 11.07
N SER A 51 8.19 -8.32 10.13
CA SER A 51 8.72 -8.36 8.76
C SER A 51 10.22 -8.03 8.67
N LEU A 52 10.69 -7.11 9.52
CA LEU A 52 12.10 -6.72 9.59
C LEU A 52 12.94 -7.81 10.28
N VAL A 53 12.41 -8.44 11.33
CA VAL A 53 13.07 -9.53 12.07
C VAL A 53 13.10 -10.83 11.26
N SER A 54 11.97 -11.23 10.67
CA SER A 54 11.89 -12.51 9.95
C SER A 54 12.56 -12.49 8.57
N GLY A 55 12.90 -11.30 8.07
CA GLY A 55 13.26 -11.03 6.67
C GLY A 55 12.06 -11.32 5.76
N ARG A 56 11.69 -10.39 4.87
CA ARG A 56 10.54 -10.58 3.96
C ARG A 56 10.60 -11.94 3.25
N ARG A 57 9.77 -12.89 3.69
CA ARG A 57 9.55 -14.16 2.99
C ARG A 57 8.17 -14.08 2.36
N LEU A 58 8.11 -13.63 1.11
CA LEU A 58 6.97 -13.92 0.26
C LEU A 58 7.08 -15.40 -0.09
N ASP A 59 6.19 -16.21 0.45
CA ASP A 59 6.09 -17.62 0.09
C ASP A 59 4.89 -17.84 -0.85
N LYS A 60 4.70 -19.10 -1.23
CA LYS A 60 3.65 -19.52 -2.16
C LYS A 60 2.26 -19.27 -1.59
N GLU A 61 2.08 -19.49 -0.29
CA GLU A 61 0.80 -19.28 0.39
C GLU A 61 0.44 -17.79 0.44
N GLY A 62 1.42 -16.94 0.72
CA GLY A 62 1.30 -15.49 0.64
C GLY A 62 0.87 -15.03 -0.75
N LEU A 63 1.50 -15.55 -1.81
CA LEU A 63 1.15 -15.19 -3.18
C LEU A 63 -0.26 -15.67 -3.56
N LEU A 64 -0.65 -16.88 -3.16
CA LEU A 64 -2.03 -17.37 -3.35
C LEU A 64 -3.06 -16.50 -2.61
N LYS A 65 -2.75 -16.07 -1.38
CA LYS A 65 -3.60 -15.19 -0.58
C LYS A 65 -3.77 -13.83 -1.26
N VAL A 66 -2.70 -13.26 -1.81
CA VAL A 66 -2.74 -12.00 -2.57
C VAL A 66 -3.65 -12.09 -3.79
N ILE A 67 -3.63 -13.21 -4.51
CA ILE A 67 -4.52 -13.45 -5.66
C ILE A 67 -5.97 -13.51 -5.19
N LYS A 68 -6.29 -14.39 -4.22
CA LYS A 68 -7.66 -14.62 -3.73
C LYS A 68 -8.29 -13.40 -3.07
N GLU A 69 -7.50 -12.59 -2.39
CA GLU A 69 -7.97 -11.36 -1.74
C GLU A 69 -8.05 -10.18 -2.71
N GLY A 70 -7.72 -10.37 -3.99
CA GLY A 70 -7.72 -9.31 -5.00
C GLY A 70 -6.68 -8.22 -4.75
N LYS A 71 -5.63 -8.53 -3.99
CA LYS A 71 -4.55 -7.59 -3.62
C LYS A 71 -3.44 -7.51 -4.67
N ALA A 72 -3.48 -8.34 -5.72
CA ALA A 72 -2.43 -8.38 -6.74
C ALA A 72 -2.09 -7.00 -7.34
N PRO A 73 -3.07 -6.14 -7.74
CA PRO A 73 -2.76 -4.80 -8.23
C PRO A 73 -2.06 -3.91 -7.20
N LEU A 74 -2.45 -4.02 -5.92
CA LEU A 74 -1.84 -3.25 -4.83
C LEU A 74 -0.39 -3.71 -4.59
N VAL A 75 -0.15 -5.02 -4.58
CA VAL A 75 1.21 -5.57 -4.42
C VAL A 75 2.09 -5.15 -5.60
N LEU A 76 1.57 -5.21 -6.84
CA LEU A 76 2.29 -4.71 -8.01
C LEU A 76 2.64 -3.22 -7.89
N LEU A 77 1.69 -2.39 -7.45
CA LEU A 77 1.91 -0.96 -7.26
C LEU A 77 2.95 -0.67 -6.17
N GLN A 78 2.89 -1.40 -5.04
CA GLN A 78 3.88 -1.28 -3.96
C GLN A 78 5.27 -1.71 -4.41
N SER A 79 5.33 -2.82 -5.14
CA SER A 79 6.54 -3.33 -5.78
C SER A 79 7.14 -2.34 -6.79
N LEU A 80 6.28 -1.66 -7.57
CA LEU A 80 6.66 -0.65 -8.56
C LEU A 80 7.26 0.57 -7.87
N LEU A 81 6.56 1.11 -6.87
CA LEU A 81 7.03 2.23 -6.05
C LEU A 81 8.38 1.92 -5.39
N ALA A 82 8.54 0.71 -4.85
CA ALA A 82 9.80 0.30 -4.23
C ALA A 82 10.95 0.19 -5.26
N ALA A 83 10.66 -0.17 -6.51
CA ALA A 83 11.66 -0.23 -7.57
C ALA A 83 12.11 1.19 -8.00
N GLU A 84 11.18 2.13 -8.14
CA GLU A 84 11.52 3.53 -8.43
C GLU A 84 12.31 4.18 -7.30
N GLN A 85 11.90 3.96 -6.04
CA GLN A 85 12.65 4.44 -4.87
C GLN A 85 14.12 3.99 -4.88
N ARG A 86 14.39 2.75 -5.31
CA ARG A 86 15.75 2.23 -5.46
C ARG A 86 16.53 2.89 -6.58
N LYS A 87 15.88 3.09 -7.74
CA LYS A 87 16.49 3.74 -8.90
C LYS A 87 16.94 5.16 -8.56
N LEU A 88 16.16 5.87 -7.76
CA LEU A 88 16.45 7.21 -7.25
C LEU A 88 17.53 7.26 -6.16
N GLY A 89 18.20 6.13 -5.86
CA GLY A 89 19.24 6.10 -4.82
C GLY A 89 18.73 6.31 -3.39
N LEU A 90 17.41 6.40 -3.18
CA LEU A 90 16.79 6.52 -1.86
C LEU A 90 16.90 5.22 -1.03
N ASP A 91 17.41 4.15 -1.64
CA ASP A 91 17.69 2.86 -1.01
C ASP A 91 19.21 2.69 -0.88
N GLU A 92 19.82 3.15 0.22
CA GLU A 92 21.25 2.94 0.56
C GLU A 92 21.58 1.46 0.88
N GLY A 93 20.83 0.52 0.31
CA GLY A 93 20.96 -0.92 0.57
C GLY A 93 20.46 -1.37 1.95
N GLN A 94 19.82 -0.49 2.72
CA GLN A 94 19.29 -0.79 4.04
C GLN A 94 17.77 -0.57 4.08
N GLN A 95 17.03 -1.52 4.67
CA GLN A 95 15.56 -1.52 4.62
C GLN A 95 14.98 -0.34 5.42
N PRO A 96 14.02 0.44 4.89
CA PRO A 96 13.34 1.50 5.64
C PRO A 96 12.74 0.99 6.96
N GLY A 97 13.15 1.59 8.08
CA GLY A 97 12.80 1.14 9.44
C GLY A 97 13.88 0.27 10.10
N ALA A 98 15.04 0.05 9.47
CA ALA A 98 16.17 -0.62 10.09
C ALA A 98 16.79 0.22 11.23
N GLU A 99 16.72 1.55 11.15
CA GLU A 99 17.08 2.47 12.22
C GLU A 99 16.21 2.27 13.47
N LEU A 100 14.91 2.05 13.27
CA LEU A 100 13.95 1.76 14.32
C LEU A 100 14.17 0.36 14.90
N LEU A 101 14.46 -0.64 14.05
CA LEU A 101 14.82 -1.98 14.52
C LEU A 101 16.14 -1.96 15.31
N ALA A 102 17.12 -1.17 14.89
CA ALA A 102 18.36 -1.02 15.63
C ALA A 102 18.09 -0.46 17.02
N ALA A 103 17.19 0.52 17.16
CA ALA A 103 16.77 1.03 18.46
C ALA A 103 16.14 -0.05 19.34
N VAL A 104 15.28 -0.90 18.76
CA VAL A 104 14.71 -2.05 19.47
C VAL A 104 15.81 -3.00 19.95
N ASN A 105 16.73 -3.41 19.06
CA ASN A 105 17.80 -4.35 19.40
C ASN A 105 18.72 -3.79 20.50
N ILE A 106 19.11 -2.52 20.42
CA ILE A 106 19.96 -1.87 21.43
C ILE A 106 19.24 -1.85 22.80
N ALA A 107 17.94 -1.56 22.82
CA ALA A 107 17.17 -1.55 24.04
C ALA A 107 17.04 -2.96 24.66
N GLU A 108 16.76 -3.98 23.83
CA GLU A 108 16.71 -5.39 24.25
C GLU A 108 18.06 -5.88 24.78
N ASP A 109 19.17 -5.53 24.12
CA ASP A 109 20.54 -5.87 24.54
C ASP A 109 20.90 -5.28 25.91
N GLN A 110 20.32 -4.12 26.25
CA GLN A 110 20.48 -3.47 27.56
C GLN A 110 19.43 -3.89 28.59
N GLY A 111 18.52 -4.80 28.24
CA GLY A 111 17.46 -5.28 29.14
C GLY A 111 16.37 -4.25 29.43
N LEU A 112 16.19 -3.27 28.55
CA LEU A 112 15.16 -2.24 28.64
C LEU A 112 13.83 -2.73 28.08
N GLU A 113 12.72 -2.17 28.57
CA GLU A 113 11.40 -2.46 28.03
C GLU A 113 11.20 -1.77 26.68
N VAL A 114 10.70 -2.52 25.68
CA VAL A 114 10.46 -1.98 24.34
C VAL A 114 8.96 -1.92 24.06
N GLU A 115 8.48 -0.75 23.64
CA GLU A 115 7.08 -0.53 23.28
C GLU A 115 6.94 -0.12 21.80
N LEU A 116 6.06 -0.82 21.08
CA LEU A 116 5.77 -0.57 19.68
C LEU A 116 4.58 0.38 19.56
N ILE A 117 4.82 1.64 19.20
CA ILE A 117 3.81 2.70 19.32
C ILE A 117 3.10 3.08 18.01
N ASP A 118 3.41 2.43 16.89
CA ASP A 118 2.80 2.78 15.58
C ASP A 118 1.63 1.86 15.19
N ARG A 119 0.75 2.40 14.34
CA ARG A 119 -0.40 1.71 13.77
C ARG A 119 0.03 0.77 12.64
N ASP A 120 -0.76 -0.29 12.41
CA ASP A 120 -0.55 -1.15 11.25
C ASP A 120 -0.48 -0.33 9.94
N ILE A 121 0.60 -0.53 9.19
CA ILE A 121 0.89 0.26 7.98
C ILE A 121 -0.16 0.03 6.89
N GLN A 122 -0.76 -1.17 6.80
CA GLN A 122 -1.80 -1.44 5.81
C GLN A 122 -3.08 -0.68 6.16
N THR A 123 -3.43 -0.59 7.44
CA THR A 123 -4.53 0.24 7.92
C THR A 123 -4.28 1.70 7.61
N THR A 124 -3.10 2.23 7.93
CA THR A 124 -2.69 3.62 7.62
C THR A 124 -2.83 3.94 6.14
N LEU A 125 -2.25 3.11 5.26
CA LEU A 125 -2.31 3.32 3.81
C LEU A 125 -3.74 3.22 3.24
N ARG A 126 -4.55 2.27 3.73
CA ARG A 126 -5.96 2.14 3.30
C ARG A 126 -6.80 3.33 3.73
N ARG A 127 -6.58 3.85 4.93
CA ARG A 127 -7.24 5.05 5.42
C ARG A 127 -6.86 6.26 4.57
N ALA A 128 -5.58 6.45 4.30
CA ALA A 128 -5.08 7.53 3.44
C ALA A 128 -5.73 7.46 2.05
N TRP A 129 -5.71 6.28 1.42
CA TRP A 129 -6.35 6.05 0.12
C TRP A 129 -7.84 6.35 0.12
N LYS A 130 -8.53 6.04 1.21
CA LYS A 130 -9.96 6.28 1.33
C LYS A 130 -10.29 7.77 1.57
N LYS A 131 -9.44 8.49 2.29
CA LYS A 131 -9.61 9.92 2.59
C LYS A 131 -9.33 10.80 1.37
N MET A 132 -8.44 10.38 0.48
CA MET A 132 -8.13 11.08 -0.77
C MET A 132 -9.34 11.20 -1.71
N LYS A 133 -9.52 12.40 -2.27
CA LYS A 133 -10.44 12.66 -3.39
C LYS A 133 -9.98 11.97 -4.67
N PHE A 134 -10.88 11.82 -5.63
CA PHE A 134 -10.55 11.25 -6.95
C PHE A 134 -9.48 12.06 -7.68
N THR A 135 -9.50 13.39 -7.57
CA THR A 135 -8.50 14.29 -8.15
C THR A 135 -7.11 14.06 -7.55
N GLU A 136 -6.99 13.88 -6.24
CA GLU A 136 -5.72 13.58 -5.56
C GLU A 136 -5.14 12.24 -6.05
N LYS A 137 -5.99 11.21 -6.17
CA LYS A 137 -5.59 9.89 -6.71
C LYS A 137 -5.06 9.98 -8.13
N PHE A 138 -5.74 10.76 -8.98
CA PHE A 138 -5.33 10.96 -10.37
C PHE A 138 -4.03 11.76 -10.46
N LYS A 139 -3.85 12.81 -9.64
CA LYS A 139 -2.61 13.59 -9.58
C LYS A 139 -1.41 12.73 -9.22
N ILE A 140 -1.52 11.90 -8.18
CA ILE A 140 -0.45 10.96 -7.77
C ILE A 140 -0.14 9.97 -8.90
N LEU A 141 -1.18 9.41 -9.53
CA LEU A 141 -0.97 8.47 -10.64
C LEU A 141 -0.30 9.15 -11.84
N TYR A 142 -0.69 10.38 -12.15
CA TYR A 142 -0.10 11.14 -13.25
C TYR A 142 1.34 11.56 -12.96
N SER A 143 1.65 12.00 -11.72
CA SER A 143 3.02 12.35 -11.33
C SER A 143 3.96 11.15 -11.38
N MET A 144 3.45 9.93 -11.17
CA MET A 144 4.22 8.69 -11.35
C MET A 144 4.40 8.27 -12.81
N LEU A 145 3.61 8.80 -13.74
CA LEU A 145 3.62 8.44 -15.16
C LEU A 145 4.25 9.53 -16.05
N GLY A 146 4.48 10.73 -15.52
CA GLY A 146 5.18 11.81 -16.23
C GLY A 146 6.65 11.47 -16.41
N GLU A 147 7.24 11.86 -17.54
CA GLU A 147 8.68 11.83 -17.73
C GLU A 147 9.37 12.69 -16.66
N GLU A 148 10.39 12.13 -16.02
CA GLU A 148 11.26 12.79 -15.03
C GLU A 148 11.79 14.10 -15.65
N ALA A 149 11.48 15.24 -15.03
CA ALA A 149 12.26 16.46 -15.25
C ALA A 149 13.63 16.26 -14.60
N ASP A 150 14.70 16.69 -15.26
CA ASP A 150 16.09 16.58 -14.79
C ASP A 150 16.20 16.81 -13.27
N GLU A 151 16.57 15.77 -12.54
CA GLU A 151 16.76 15.82 -11.09
C GLU A 151 18.09 16.52 -10.78
N GLU A 152 18.02 17.68 -10.13
CA GLU A 152 19.14 18.18 -9.34
C GLU A 152 19.36 17.22 -8.16
N GLU A 153 20.61 16.84 -7.88
CA GLU A 153 20.98 16.06 -6.69
C GLU A 153 20.60 16.86 -5.43
N ILE A 154 19.41 16.58 -4.89
CA ILE A 154 18.95 17.17 -3.64
C ILE A 154 19.75 16.52 -2.50
N ASN A 155 20.48 17.33 -1.75
CA ASN A 155 21.27 16.85 -0.61
C ASN A 155 20.35 16.60 0.60
N LEU A 156 19.81 15.38 0.69
CA LEU A 156 18.81 15.01 1.72
C LEU A 156 19.30 15.24 3.15
N ASP A 157 20.60 15.10 3.41
CA ASP A 157 21.19 15.27 4.76
C ASP A 157 20.92 16.69 5.32
N GLU A 158 21.01 17.73 4.49
CA GLU A 158 20.81 19.13 4.91
C GLU A 158 19.33 19.43 5.22
N ILE A 159 18.42 18.83 4.45
CA ILE A 159 16.96 18.95 4.64
C ILE A 159 16.50 18.27 5.93
N LEU A 160 17.14 17.17 6.33
CA LEU A 160 16.76 16.39 7.51
C LEU A 160 17.35 16.97 8.81
N GLU A 161 18.45 17.70 8.71
CA GLU A 161 19.06 18.43 9.82
C GLU A 161 18.23 19.66 10.21
N ASP A 162 17.57 20.30 9.23
CA ASP A 162 16.71 21.46 9.46
C ASP A 162 15.23 21.05 9.65
N ARG A 163 14.76 21.22 10.89
CA ARG A 163 13.36 20.94 11.25
C ARG A 163 12.36 21.79 10.47
N ASP A 164 12.72 23.03 10.13
CA ASP A 164 11.81 23.96 9.49
C ASP A 164 11.65 23.58 8.00
N ILE A 165 12.75 23.21 7.32
CA ILE A 165 12.72 22.71 5.94
C ILE A 165 11.92 21.41 5.83
N LEU A 166 12.14 20.45 6.74
CA LEU A 166 11.38 19.20 6.74
C LEU A 166 9.89 19.44 6.99
N THR A 167 9.56 20.37 7.88
CA THR A 167 8.17 20.77 8.17
C THR A 167 7.52 21.40 6.95
N ASP A 168 8.24 22.26 6.23
CA ASP A 168 7.77 22.90 5.00
C ASP A 168 7.49 21.88 3.90
N LEU A 169 8.39 20.90 3.69
CA LEU A 169 8.15 19.79 2.75
C LEU A 169 6.94 18.93 3.13
N MET A 170 6.78 18.62 4.42
CA MET A 170 5.58 17.91 4.90
C MET A 170 4.30 18.73 4.64
N ASN A 171 4.36 20.05 4.80
CA ASN A 171 3.25 20.94 4.50
C ASN A 171 2.95 21.03 2.99
N GLU A 172 3.96 21.05 2.13
CA GLU A 172 3.80 20.99 0.68
C GLU A 172 3.14 19.68 0.24
N LEU A 173 3.57 18.54 0.80
CA LEU A 173 2.92 17.24 0.56
C LEU A 173 1.46 17.24 1.01
N LYS A 174 1.14 17.88 2.15
CA LYS A 174 -0.25 18.09 2.60
C LYS A 174 -1.05 18.94 1.62
N GLN A 175 -0.45 19.97 1.01
CA GLN A 175 -1.12 20.77 0.00
C GLN A 175 -1.35 19.99 -1.30
N PHE A 176 -0.39 19.13 -1.68
CA PHE A 176 -0.49 18.29 -2.87
C PHE A 176 -1.59 17.23 -2.74
N SER A 177 -1.64 16.48 -1.63
CA SER A 177 -2.71 15.54 -1.30
C SER A 177 -3.20 15.73 0.14
N PRO A 178 -4.18 16.61 0.36
CA PRO A 178 -4.72 16.89 1.69
C PRO A 178 -5.31 15.66 2.38
N GLY A 179 -5.96 14.76 1.62
CA GLY A 179 -6.54 13.55 2.18
C GLY A 179 -5.46 12.59 2.66
N ALA A 180 -4.39 12.39 1.90
CA ALA A 180 -3.26 11.56 2.32
C ALA A 180 -2.52 12.19 3.51
N GLY A 181 -2.20 13.49 3.42
CA GLY A 181 -1.51 14.25 4.47
C GLY A 181 -2.23 14.19 5.82
N SER A 182 -3.56 14.33 5.82
CA SER A 182 -4.37 14.22 7.05
C SER A 182 -4.25 12.87 7.75
N VAL A 183 -4.01 11.78 7.01
CA VAL A 183 -3.94 10.43 7.58
C VAL A 183 -2.52 9.99 7.89
N LEU A 184 -1.59 10.28 6.97
CA LEU A 184 -0.20 9.86 7.07
C LEU A 184 0.57 10.70 8.08
N ILE A 185 0.13 11.94 8.33
CA ILE A 185 0.77 12.87 9.25
C ILE A 185 -0.17 13.11 10.44
N ASP A 186 -1.27 13.85 10.28
CA ASP A 186 -2.06 14.32 11.44
C ASP A 186 -2.67 13.19 12.28
N GLU A 187 -3.35 12.22 11.65
CA GLU A 187 -3.89 11.04 12.35
C GLU A 187 -2.78 10.16 12.93
N ARG A 188 -1.62 10.10 12.27
CA ARG A 188 -0.50 9.26 12.70
C ARG A 188 0.21 9.85 13.91
N ASP A 189 0.48 11.15 13.89
CA ASP A 189 1.04 11.90 15.02
C ASP A 189 0.14 11.80 16.25
N SER A 190 -1.17 11.96 16.04
CA SER A 190 -2.18 11.75 17.08
C SER A 190 -2.13 10.33 17.64
N PHE A 191 -2.06 9.31 16.78
CA PHE A 191 -1.97 7.91 17.21
C PHE A 191 -0.72 7.63 18.05
N LEU A 192 0.44 8.08 17.58
CA LEU A 192 1.73 7.94 18.27
C LEU A 192 1.67 8.60 19.65
N ALA A 193 1.18 9.85 19.72
CA ALA A 193 1.03 10.57 20.98
C ALA A 193 0.09 9.84 21.96
N GLN A 194 -1.06 9.31 21.50
CA GLN A 194 -1.96 8.56 22.37
C GLN A 194 -1.31 7.27 22.90
N LYS A 195 -0.53 6.55 22.08
CA LYS A 195 0.20 5.35 22.52
C LYS A 195 1.27 5.69 23.56
N ILE A 196 2.02 6.77 23.35
CA ILE A 196 3.02 7.25 24.32
C ILE A 196 2.36 7.58 25.67
N LEU A 197 1.20 8.25 25.66
CA LEU A 197 0.46 8.61 26.87
C LEU A 197 -0.14 7.40 27.62
N GLN A 198 -0.20 6.22 27.00
CA GLN A 198 -0.63 4.97 27.67
C GLN A 198 0.51 4.28 28.41
N ILE A 199 1.77 4.62 28.12
CA ILE A 199 2.93 4.11 28.83
C ILE A 199 2.92 4.70 30.25
N ASN A 200 3.40 3.92 31.23
CA ASN A 200 3.44 4.35 32.62
C ASN A 200 4.22 5.68 32.78
N PRO A 201 3.58 6.78 33.24
CA PRO A 201 4.22 8.10 33.33
C PRO A 201 5.33 8.21 34.38
N GLU A 202 5.41 7.24 35.30
CA GLU A 202 6.47 7.16 36.32
C GLU A 202 7.80 6.62 35.76
N LYS A 203 7.77 5.97 34.60
CA LYS A 203 8.96 5.46 33.91
C LYS A 203 9.62 6.56 33.08
N LYS A 204 10.93 6.52 32.95
CA LYS A 204 11.66 7.32 31.96
C LYS A 204 11.50 6.69 30.58
N ILE A 205 10.94 7.45 29.64
CA ILE A 205 10.59 6.98 28.31
C ILE A 205 11.43 7.74 27.28
N LEU A 206 12.22 6.99 26.51
CA LEU A 206 12.86 7.48 25.28
C LEU A 206 11.99 7.06 24.09
N VAL A 207 11.45 8.02 23.37
CA VAL A 207 10.64 7.79 22.18
C VAL A 207 11.50 8.01 20.93
N VAL A 208 11.59 7.01 20.06
CA VAL A 208 12.33 7.07 18.79
C VAL A 208 11.31 7.10 17.63
N VAL A 209 11.25 8.23 16.94
CA VAL A 209 10.30 8.52 15.86
C VAL A 209 11.01 9.11 14.64
N GLY A 210 10.41 8.99 13.47
CA GLY A 210 10.85 9.69 12.27
C GLY A 210 10.85 11.21 12.50
N ALA A 211 11.88 11.90 12.01
CA ALA A 211 12.05 13.34 12.20
C ALA A 211 10.82 14.16 11.76
N GLY A 212 10.11 13.72 10.71
CA GLY A 212 8.90 14.38 10.21
C GLY A 212 7.69 14.32 11.15
N HIS A 213 7.67 13.38 12.10
CA HIS A 213 6.59 13.22 13.08
C HIS A 213 6.89 13.92 14.42
N LEU A 214 8.14 14.34 14.64
CA LEU A 214 8.63 14.86 15.92
C LEU A 214 7.82 16.06 16.42
N ASN A 215 7.64 17.08 15.57
CA ASN A 215 6.93 18.32 15.92
C ASN A 215 5.44 18.08 16.17
N GLY A 216 4.81 17.23 15.35
CA GLY A 216 3.39 16.89 15.49
C GLY A 216 3.11 16.13 16.79
N VAL A 217 3.92 15.11 17.08
CA VAL A 217 3.82 14.32 18.31
C VAL A 217 4.08 15.20 19.55
N GLU A 218 5.11 16.04 19.53
CA GLU A 218 5.39 17.00 20.61
C GLU A 218 4.19 17.90 20.90
N SER A 219 3.56 18.44 19.85
CA SER A 219 2.39 19.32 19.98
C SER A 219 1.20 18.61 20.65
N TYR A 220 0.91 17.37 20.26
CA TYR A 220 -0.16 16.57 20.90
C TYR A 220 0.16 16.25 22.35
N LEU A 221 1.41 15.92 22.67
CA LEU A 221 1.83 15.61 24.04
C LEU A 221 1.76 16.83 24.97
N LYS A 222 2.04 18.04 24.47
CA LYS A 222 2.02 19.28 25.26
C LYS A 222 0.64 19.95 25.35
N ASN A 223 -0.09 20.02 24.24
CA ASN A 223 -1.18 20.98 24.09
C ASN A 223 -2.57 20.35 23.91
N SER A 224 -2.71 19.08 23.58
CA SER A 224 -4.00 18.54 23.13
C SER A 224 -4.16 17.05 23.38
N LYS A 225 -5.04 16.68 24.32
CA LYS A 225 -5.56 15.32 24.36
C LYS A 225 -6.24 15.03 23.01
N PRO A 226 -5.82 14.00 22.28
CA PRO A 226 -6.38 13.70 20.97
C PRO A 226 -7.90 13.50 21.01
N THR A 227 -8.60 14.10 20.04
CA THR A 227 -10.07 14.13 20.01
C THR A 227 -10.68 12.82 19.52
N GLU A 228 -9.97 12.12 18.62
CA GLU A 228 -10.38 10.81 18.10
C GLU A 228 -9.85 9.70 18.99
N SER A 229 -10.68 8.68 19.24
CA SER A 229 -10.25 7.54 20.06
C SER A 229 -9.23 6.68 19.30
N LEU A 230 -8.26 6.11 20.02
CA LEU A 230 -7.34 5.10 19.46
C LEU A 230 -8.07 4.01 18.67
N ALA A 231 -9.22 3.52 19.17
CA ALA A 231 -10.01 2.50 18.51
C ALA A 231 -10.54 2.94 17.12
N GLU A 232 -10.92 4.20 16.96
CA GLU A 232 -11.35 4.74 15.66
C GLU A 232 -10.18 4.86 14.68
N LEU A 233 -8.98 5.18 15.19
CA LEU A 233 -7.77 5.28 14.38
C LEU A 233 -7.25 3.90 13.94
N GLU A 234 -7.48 2.83 14.71
CA GLU A 234 -7.12 1.45 14.37
C GLU A 234 -8.04 0.80 13.34
N HIS A 235 -9.27 1.29 13.19
CA HIS A 235 -10.24 0.71 12.25
C HIS A 235 -10.26 1.43 10.90
N ILE A 236 -10.42 0.65 9.82
CA ILE A 236 -10.65 1.20 8.49
C ILE A 236 -12.12 1.67 8.45
N PRO A 237 -12.41 2.93 8.12
CA PRO A 237 -13.79 3.40 8.12
C PRO A 237 -14.61 2.58 7.10
N LYS A 238 -15.84 2.23 7.44
CA LYS A 238 -16.69 1.33 6.62
C LYS A 238 -16.96 1.92 5.24
N LYS A 239 -17.00 1.09 4.19
CA LYS A 239 -17.42 1.53 2.83
C LYS A 239 -18.84 2.10 2.90
N SER A 240 -19.08 3.23 2.24
CA SER A 240 -20.42 3.80 2.10
C SER A 240 -21.33 2.80 1.36
N LEU A 241 -22.65 2.89 1.60
CA LEU A 241 -23.62 2.02 0.91
C LEU A 241 -23.50 2.17 -0.61
N ALA A 242 -23.29 3.39 -1.12
CA ALA A 242 -23.05 3.64 -2.54
C ALA A 242 -21.84 2.86 -3.07
N ALA A 243 -20.70 2.86 -2.35
CA ALA A 243 -19.51 2.13 -2.77
C ALA A 243 -19.69 0.60 -2.74
N LYS A 244 -20.64 0.08 -1.95
CA LYS A 244 -21.01 -1.35 -1.97
C LYS A 244 -21.92 -1.69 -3.16
N SER A 245 -22.69 -0.73 -3.64
CA SER A 245 -23.65 -0.92 -4.75
C SER A 245 -23.04 -0.73 -6.14
N ILE A 246 -21.95 0.05 -6.28
CA ILE A 246 -21.29 0.29 -7.58
C ILE A 246 -20.99 -1.00 -8.37
N PRO A 247 -20.42 -2.07 -7.77
CA PRO A 247 -20.11 -3.29 -8.51
C PRO A 247 -21.36 -4.02 -9.05
N TRP A 248 -22.55 -3.76 -8.49
CA TRP A 248 -23.81 -4.35 -8.92
C TRP A 248 -24.47 -3.60 -10.09
N LEU A 249 -23.97 -2.42 -10.45
CA LEU A 249 -24.54 -1.62 -11.53
C LEU A 249 -24.45 -2.34 -12.88
N ILE A 250 -23.32 -3.01 -13.15
CA ILE A 250 -23.10 -3.73 -14.41
C ILE A 250 -24.05 -4.95 -14.52
N PRO A 251 -24.12 -5.88 -13.53
CA PRO A 251 -25.12 -6.95 -13.56
C PRO A 251 -26.55 -6.43 -13.69
N LEU A 252 -26.92 -5.38 -12.93
CA LEU A 252 -28.26 -4.80 -12.98
C LEU A 252 -28.61 -4.28 -14.38
N LEU A 253 -27.67 -3.60 -15.04
CA LEU A 253 -27.83 -3.10 -16.41
C LEU A 253 -28.01 -4.27 -17.39
N VAL A 254 -27.16 -5.29 -17.31
CA VAL A 254 -27.22 -6.47 -18.21
C VAL A 254 -28.54 -7.23 -18.03
N PHE A 255 -28.95 -7.53 -16.79
CA PHE A 255 -30.22 -8.20 -16.52
C PHE A 255 -31.43 -7.31 -16.86
N GLY A 256 -31.30 -5.98 -16.72
CA GLY A 256 -32.31 -5.01 -17.15
C GLY A 256 -32.53 -5.04 -18.66
N LEU A 257 -31.46 -4.99 -19.45
CA LEU A 257 -31.52 -5.14 -20.91
C LEU A 257 -32.12 -6.49 -21.31
N PHE A 258 -31.70 -7.57 -20.64
CA PHE A 258 -32.26 -8.90 -20.88
C PHE A 258 -33.78 -8.94 -20.64
N GLY A 259 -34.25 -8.37 -19.53
CA GLY A 259 -35.68 -8.25 -19.23
C GLY A 259 -36.45 -7.42 -20.26
N PHE A 260 -35.87 -6.32 -20.74
CA PHE A 260 -36.45 -5.47 -21.78
C PHE A 260 -36.66 -6.22 -23.11
N PHE A 261 -35.64 -6.95 -23.58
CA PHE A 261 -35.75 -7.71 -24.83
C PHE A 261 -36.69 -8.92 -24.73
N VAL A 262 -36.72 -9.60 -23.58
CA VAL A 262 -37.71 -10.67 -23.32
C VAL A 262 -39.14 -10.12 -23.38
N TYR A 263 -39.39 -8.94 -22.80
CA TYR A 263 -40.71 -8.31 -22.81
C TYR A 263 -41.15 -7.92 -24.23
N ASN A 264 -40.23 -7.41 -25.06
CA ASN A 264 -40.53 -7.02 -26.44
C ASN A 264 -40.60 -8.20 -27.43
N GLY A 265 -40.29 -9.43 -26.99
CA GLY A 265 -40.38 -10.64 -27.83
C GLY A 265 -39.22 -10.84 -28.81
N SER A 266 -38.13 -10.07 -28.69
CA SER A 266 -36.98 -10.12 -29.60
C SER A 266 -36.00 -11.23 -29.22
N SER A 267 -36.26 -12.45 -29.69
CA SER A 267 -35.34 -13.59 -29.44
C SER A 267 -33.98 -13.45 -30.14
N VAL A 268 -33.92 -12.77 -31.29
CA VAL A 268 -32.68 -12.51 -32.05
C VAL A 268 -31.76 -11.57 -31.26
N ASP A 269 -32.30 -10.50 -30.70
CA ASP A 269 -31.56 -9.49 -29.93
C ASP A 269 -30.98 -10.07 -28.62
N LEU A 270 -31.61 -11.10 -28.04
CA LEU A 270 -31.11 -11.80 -26.85
C LEU A 270 -29.87 -12.64 -27.15
N VAL A 271 -29.84 -13.34 -28.28
CA VAL A 271 -28.68 -14.14 -28.70
C VAL A 271 -27.52 -13.22 -29.05
N GLU A 272 -27.80 -12.11 -29.73
CA GLU A 272 -26.80 -11.09 -30.03
C GLU A 272 -26.23 -10.47 -28.75
N LEU A 273 -27.09 -10.06 -27.82
CA LEU A 273 -26.71 -9.54 -26.49
C LEU A 273 -25.74 -10.47 -25.76
N PHE A 274 -26.10 -11.76 -25.67
CA PHE A 274 -25.27 -12.76 -25.00
C PHE A 274 -23.95 -13.01 -25.72
N THR A 275 -23.97 -13.02 -27.06
CA THR A 275 -22.79 -13.25 -27.90
C THR A 275 -21.79 -12.09 -27.77
N VAL A 276 -22.26 -10.85 -27.91
CA VAL A 276 -21.43 -9.64 -27.77
C VAL A 276 -20.85 -9.57 -26.36
N TRP A 277 -21.66 -9.81 -25.33
CA TRP A 277 -21.20 -9.84 -23.94
C TRP A 277 -20.10 -10.87 -23.70
N THR A 278 -20.36 -12.11 -24.11
CA THR A 278 -19.44 -13.24 -23.88
C THR A 278 -18.14 -13.03 -24.65
N LEU A 279 -18.23 -12.63 -25.91
CA LEU A 279 -17.06 -12.44 -26.77
C LEU A 279 -16.19 -11.27 -26.29
N ALA A 280 -16.80 -10.12 -25.94
CA ALA A 280 -16.05 -8.97 -25.45
C ALA A 280 -15.33 -9.29 -24.13
N ASN A 281 -16.02 -9.89 -23.16
CA ASN A 281 -15.40 -10.29 -21.90
C ASN A 281 -14.25 -11.29 -22.11
N ALA A 282 -14.50 -12.36 -22.88
CA ALA A 282 -13.50 -13.38 -23.16
C ALA A 282 -12.26 -12.81 -23.87
N LEU A 283 -12.47 -11.98 -24.89
CA LEU A 283 -11.39 -11.42 -25.71
C LEU A 283 -10.52 -10.45 -24.90
N PHE A 284 -11.11 -9.48 -24.21
CA PHE A 284 -10.34 -8.49 -23.46
C PHE A 284 -9.62 -9.12 -22.26
N ALA A 285 -10.24 -10.10 -21.58
CA ALA A 285 -9.57 -10.85 -20.52
C ALA A 285 -8.38 -11.68 -21.05
N ALA A 286 -8.54 -12.34 -22.19
CA ALA A 286 -7.47 -13.07 -22.86
C ALA A 286 -6.32 -12.14 -23.27
N ILE A 287 -6.63 -10.98 -23.87
CA ILE A 287 -5.64 -9.95 -24.22
C ILE A 287 -4.87 -9.49 -22.98
N GLY A 288 -5.56 -9.19 -21.88
CA GLY A 288 -4.91 -8.82 -20.61
C GLY A 288 -3.93 -9.88 -20.12
N CYS A 289 -4.32 -11.16 -20.20
CA CYS A 289 -3.45 -12.28 -19.85
C CYS A 289 -2.26 -12.44 -20.81
N ILE A 290 -2.44 -12.18 -22.11
CA ILE A 290 -1.39 -12.23 -23.13
C ILE A 290 -0.38 -11.10 -22.93
N ILE A 291 -0.83 -9.88 -22.63
CA ILE A 291 0.04 -8.73 -22.31
C ILE A 291 0.88 -9.04 -21.07
N ALA A 292 0.32 -9.74 -20.09
CA ALA A 292 1.05 -10.24 -18.92
C ALA A 292 2.07 -11.36 -19.25
N ARG A 293 2.14 -11.83 -20.50
CA ARG A 293 2.90 -13.00 -20.95
C ARG A 293 2.53 -14.26 -20.16
N GLY A 294 1.24 -14.41 -19.88
CA GLY A 294 0.69 -15.59 -19.21
C GLY A 294 0.79 -16.84 -20.08
N HIS A 295 0.81 -17.99 -19.42
CA HIS A 295 0.78 -19.30 -20.07
C HIS A 295 -0.53 -19.50 -20.81
N ILE A 296 -0.52 -20.28 -21.90
CA ILE A 296 -1.72 -20.50 -22.74
C ILE A 296 -2.92 -21.03 -21.95
N LEU A 297 -2.67 -21.89 -20.95
CA LEU A 297 -3.72 -22.39 -20.05
C LEU A 297 -4.34 -21.27 -19.19
N ALA A 298 -3.56 -20.29 -18.76
CA ALA A 298 -4.06 -19.13 -18.04
C ALA A 298 -4.89 -18.22 -18.97
N VAL A 299 -4.46 -18.05 -20.24
CA VAL A 299 -5.21 -17.29 -21.26
C VAL A 299 -6.56 -17.94 -21.54
N MET A 300 -6.60 -19.27 -21.73
CA MET A 300 -7.86 -20.00 -21.91
C MET A 300 -8.75 -19.89 -20.67
N THR A 301 -8.16 -20.00 -19.48
CA THR A 301 -8.91 -19.85 -18.22
C THR A 301 -9.50 -18.44 -18.08
N ALA A 302 -8.73 -17.40 -18.44
CA ALA A 302 -9.20 -16.02 -18.46
C ALA A 302 -10.40 -15.84 -19.41
N ALA A 303 -10.29 -16.35 -20.63
CA ALA A 303 -11.34 -16.27 -21.65
C ALA A 303 -12.63 -16.96 -21.20
N LEU A 304 -12.53 -18.13 -20.57
CA LEU A 304 -13.68 -18.91 -20.10
C LEU A 304 -14.29 -18.35 -18.81
N ALA A 305 -13.47 -17.90 -17.87
CA ALA A 305 -13.93 -17.38 -16.58
C ALA A 305 -14.57 -15.99 -16.71
N SER A 306 -14.05 -15.14 -17.60
CA SER A 306 -14.44 -13.73 -17.67
C SER A 306 -15.95 -13.49 -17.86
N PRO A 307 -16.64 -14.10 -18.84
CA PRO A 307 -18.08 -13.89 -19.05
C PRO A 307 -18.96 -14.25 -17.84
N ILE A 308 -18.52 -15.23 -17.04
CA ILE A 308 -19.23 -15.67 -15.83
C ILE A 308 -18.93 -14.73 -14.67
N THR A 309 -17.65 -14.38 -14.49
CA THR A 309 -17.20 -13.53 -13.38
C THR A 309 -17.64 -12.07 -13.55
N SER A 310 -17.82 -11.57 -14.78
CA SER A 310 -18.30 -10.20 -15.02
C SER A 310 -19.73 -9.97 -14.55
N LEU A 311 -20.54 -11.03 -14.44
CA LEU A 311 -21.90 -11.00 -13.88
C LEU A 311 -21.91 -11.14 -12.35
N ASN A 312 -20.80 -11.55 -11.73
CA ASN A 312 -20.68 -11.70 -10.29
C ASN A 312 -19.53 -10.86 -9.74
N PRO A 313 -19.80 -9.68 -9.15
CA PRO A 313 -18.76 -8.78 -8.67
C PRO A 313 -17.92 -9.33 -7.51
N THR A 314 -18.26 -10.50 -6.96
CA THR A 314 -17.48 -11.19 -5.93
C THR A 314 -16.39 -12.11 -6.48
N LEU A 315 -16.42 -12.39 -7.78
CA LEU A 315 -15.45 -13.22 -8.48
C LEU A 315 -14.74 -12.40 -9.55
N ALA A 316 -13.48 -12.74 -9.84
CA ALA A 316 -12.71 -12.04 -10.84
C ALA A 316 -11.96 -13.04 -11.74
N ALA A 317 -12.02 -12.83 -13.06
CA ALA A 317 -11.42 -13.71 -14.06
C ALA A 317 -9.92 -13.95 -13.82
N GLY A 318 -9.22 -12.90 -13.39
CA GLY A 318 -7.80 -12.93 -13.06
C GLY A 318 -7.46 -13.77 -11.83
N TRP A 319 -8.39 -14.01 -10.90
CA TRP A 319 -8.12 -14.94 -9.80
C TRP A 319 -7.95 -16.37 -10.31
N PHE A 320 -8.81 -16.78 -11.25
CA PHE A 320 -8.73 -18.09 -11.89
C PHE A 320 -7.51 -18.19 -12.81
N ALA A 321 -7.29 -17.20 -13.67
CA ALA A 321 -6.13 -17.16 -14.57
C ALA A 321 -4.80 -17.11 -13.79
N GLY A 322 -4.74 -16.30 -12.73
CA GLY A 322 -3.59 -16.20 -11.82
C GLY A 322 -3.33 -17.48 -11.05
N TYR A 323 -4.38 -18.17 -10.59
CA TYR A 323 -4.23 -19.48 -9.96
C TYR A 323 -3.69 -20.53 -10.94
N VAL A 324 -4.20 -20.58 -12.16
CA VAL A 324 -3.69 -21.50 -13.20
C VAL A 324 -2.25 -21.14 -13.56
N GLN A 325 -1.92 -19.85 -13.69
CA GLN A 325 -0.55 -19.39 -13.91
C GLN A 325 0.38 -19.85 -12.78
N LEU A 326 -0.05 -19.72 -11.53
CA LEU A 326 0.71 -20.16 -10.36
C LEU A 326 0.95 -21.67 -10.36
N LYS A 327 -0.05 -22.46 -10.78
CA LYS A 327 0.07 -23.93 -10.84
C LYS A 327 0.95 -24.41 -11.98
N VAL A 328 0.92 -23.74 -13.13
CA VAL A 328 1.67 -24.16 -14.33
C VAL A 328 3.10 -23.62 -14.32
N ALA A 329 3.29 -22.40 -13.83
CA ALA A 329 4.58 -21.73 -13.75
C ALA A 329 4.88 -21.31 -12.31
N GLU A 330 5.00 -22.32 -11.44
CA GLU A 330 5.21 -22.11 -10.02
C GLU A 330 6.56 -21.40 -9.74
N PRO A 331 6.56 -20.29 -8.98
CA PRO A 331 7.78 -19.58 -8.63
C PRO A 331 8.57 -20.34 -7.56
N THR A 332 9.88 -20.37 -7.74
CA THR A 332 10.84 -20.87 -6.74
C THR A 332 11.01 -19.88 -5.59
N ALA A 333 11.56 -20.34 -4.45
CA ALA A 333 11.86 -19.47 -3.31
C ALA A 333 12.81 -18.32 -3.68
N GLU A 334 13.77 -18.58 -4.57
CA GLU A 334 14.69 -17.57 -5.08
C GLU A 334 13.96 -16.52 -5.95
N GLU A 335 13.09 -16.95 -6.88
CA GLU A 335 12.29 -16.04 -7.69
C GLU A 335 11.38 -15.16 -6.84
N LEU A 336 10.82 -15.69 -5.75
CA LEU A 336 10.02 -14.91 -4.80
C LEU A 336 10.86 -13.86 -4.06
N GLN A 337 12.08 -14.21 -3.64
CA GLN A 337 13.00 -13.26 -3.02
C GLN A 337 13.48 -12.19 -4.01
N GLN A 338 13.83 -12.57 -5.24
CA GLN A 338 14.19 -11.63 -6.30
C GLN A 338 13.04 -10.68 -6.62
N PHE A 339 11.79 -11.17 -6.61
CA PHE A 339 10.60 -10.32 -6.76
C PHE A 339 10.38 -9.37 -5.58
N LEU A 340 10.93 -9.62 -4.41
CA LEU A 340 10.91 -8.63 -3.32
C LEU A 340 12.03 -7.58 -3.46
N LYS A 341 13.13 -7.96 -4.11
CA LYS A 341 14.29 -7.11 -4.37
C LYS A 341 14.10 -6.17 -5.56
N LEU A 342 13.33 -6.57 -6.58
CA LEU A 342 12.93 -5.81 -7.79
C LEU A 342 13.88 -4.65 -8.13
N GLU A 343 14.89 -4.96 -8.95
CA GLU A 343 15.91 -4.03 -9.42
C GLU A 343 15.46 -3.22 -10.66
N SER A 344 14.35 -3.59 -11.31
CA SER A 344 13.85 -2.92 -12.52
C SER A 344 12.40 -3.26 -12.87
N LEU A 345 11.75 -2.39 -13.64
CA LEU A 345 10.39 -2.59 -14.17
C LEU A 345 10.26 -3.83 -15.08
N GLY A 346 11.32 -4.16 -15.82
CA GLY A 346 11.35 -5.37 -16.66
C GLY A 346 11.20 -6.66 -15.85
N SER A 347 11.57 -6.62 -14.56
CA SER A 347 11.55 -7.78 -13.67
C SER A 347 10.13 -8.32 -13.42
N PHE A 348 9.09 -7.50 -13.58
CA PHE A 348 7.70 -7.97 -13.45
C PHE A 348 7.33 -9.00 -14.53
N TRP A 349 7.82 -8.85 -15.76
CA TRP A 349 7.53 -9.76 -16.87
C TRP A 349 8.54 -10.92 -16.98
N SER A 350 9.76 -10.76 -16.46
CA SER A 350 10.77 -11.83 -16.47
C SER A 350 10.55 -12.82 -15.32
N ASN A 351 10.25 -12.32 -14.11
CA ASN A 351 10.08 -13.12 -12.90
C ASN A 351 8.72 -13.85 -12.87
N LYS A 352 8.70 -15.12 -12.41
CA LYS A 352 7.45 -15.90 -12.33
C LYS A 352 6.44 -15.36 -11.31
N ALA A 353 6.90 -14.88 -10.15
CA ALA A 353 6.02 -14.28 -9.14
C ALA A 353 5.37 -12.99 -9.69
N GLY A 354 6.17 -12.15 -10.35
CA GLY A 354 5.71 -10.96 -11.07
C GLY A 354 4.67 -11.31 -12.14
N LYS A 355 4.94 -12.32 -12.97
CA LYS A 355 4.00 -12.81 -13.99
C LYS A 355 2.68 -13.29 -13.41
N VAL A 356 2.66 -14.02 -12.31
CA VAL A 356 1.40 -14.45 -11.67
C VAL A 356 0.57 -13.24 -11.24
N LEU A 357 1.20 -12.24 -10.64
CA LEU A 357 0.52 -11.02 -10.20
C LEU A 357 0.03 -10.18 -11.40
N LEU A 358 0.85 -10.02 -12.44
CA LEU A 358 0.49 -9.34 -13.68
C LEU A 358 -0.68 -10.04 -14.39
N VAL A 359 -0.64 -11.37 -14.52
CA VAL A 359 -1.74 -12.17 -15.09
C VAL A 359 -3.01 -11.91 -14.30
N THR A 360 -2.94 -11.92 -12.97
CA THR A 360 -4.10 -11.64 -12.11
C THR A 360 -4.66 -10.23 -12.34
N ALA A 361 -3.79 -9.22 -12.34
CA ALA A 361 -4.19 -7.81 -12.43
C ALA A 361 -4.69 -7.42 -13.84
N LEU A 362 -3.93 -7.73 -14.88
CA LEU A 362 -4.25 -7.36 -16.26
C LEU A 362 -5.44 -8.15 -16.81
N THR A 363 -5.64 -9.39 -16.39
CA THR A 363 -6.85 -10.16 -16.74
C THR A 363 -8.10 -9.54 -16.11
N ASN A 364 -8.01 -9.09 -14.84
CA ASN A 364 -9.12 -8.39 -14.20
C ASN A 364 -9.44 -7.07 -14.88
N LEU A 365 -8.41 -6.30 -15.27
CA LEU A 365 -8.58 -5.07 -16.03
C LEU A 365 -9.22 -5.35 -17.40
N GLY A 366 -8.75 -6.37 -18.10
CA GLY A 366 -9.32 -6.83 -19.37
C GLY A 366 -10.79 -7.23 -19.24
N SER A 367 -11.14 -8.04 -18.24
CA SER A 367 -12.53 -8.42 -17.98
C SER A 367 -13.42 -7.20 -17.68
N MET A 368 -12.91 -6.22 -16.93
CA MET A 368 -13.65 -5.00 -16.63
C MET A 368 -13.87 -4.16 -17.90
N LEU A 369 -12.84 -4.00 -18.74
CA LEU A 369 -12.95 -3.30 -20.02
C LEU A 369 -13.93 -4.02 -20.97
N GLY A 370 -13.86 -5.34 -21.05
CA GLY A 370 -14.78 -6.15 -21.85
C GLY A 370 -16.24 -5.96 -21.45
N ALA A 371 -16.54 -5.89 -20.15
CA ALA A 371 -17.88 -5.61 -19.66
C ALA A 371 -18.38 -4.21 -20.06
N TRP A 372 -17.54 -3.18 -19.97
CA TRP A 372 -17.89 -1.83 -20.41
C TRP A 372 -18.05 -1.71 -21.92
N VAL A 373 -17.17 -2.32 -22.70
CA VAL A 373 -17.25 -2.35 -24.16
C VAL A 373 -18.50 -3.07 -24.62
N ALA A 374 -18.84 -4.21 -24.01
CA ALA A 374 -20.10 -4.89 -24.27
C ALA A 374 -21.29 -3.97 -23.96
N ALA A 375 -21.36 -3.40 -22.75
CA ALA A 375 -22.46 -2.51 -22.38
C ALA A 375 -22.60 -1.31 -23.33
N ALA A 376 -21.49 -0.68 -23.73
CA ALA A 376 -21.51 0.44 -24.68
C ALA A 376 -21.94 0.02 -26.09
N GLY A 377 -21.43 -1.11 -26.59
CA GLY A 377 -21.82 -1.66 -27.90
C GLY A 377 -23.30 -2.02 -27.98
N LEU A 378 -23.86 -2.50 -26.87
CA LEU A 378 -25.28 -2.83 -26.76
C LEU A 378 -26.18 -1.59 -26.71
N ILE A 379 -25.73 -0.52 -26.06
CA ILE A 379 -26.46 0.76 -26.00
C ILE A 379 -26.33 1.54 -27.32
N GLY A 380 -25.20 1.45 -28.00
CA GLY A 380 -25.00 2.13 -29.30
C GLY A 380 -25.59 1.39 -30.50
N GLY A 381 -25.96 0.12 -30.33
CA GLY A 381 -26.70 -0.66 -31.33
C GLY A 381 -28.23 -0.64 -31.16
N LEU A 382 -28.72 -0.15 -30.01
CA LEU A 382 -30.11 0.26 -29.76
C LEU A 382 -30.35 1.65 -30.35
#